data_AF-A0A835UBE5-F1
#
_entry.id   AF-A0A835UBE5-F1
#
_cell.length_a   1.000
_cell.length_b   1.000
_cell.length_c   1.000
_cell.angle_alpha   90.00
_cell.angle_beta   90.00
_cell.angle_gamma   90.00
#
_symmetry.space_group_name_H-M   'P 1'
#
loop_
_entity.id
_entity.type
_entity.pdbx_description
1 polymer ?
#
loop_
_entity_poly.entity_id
_entity_poly.type
_entity_poly.pdbx_seq_one_letter_code
_entity_poly.pdbx_strand_id
1 'polypeptide(L)'
;MDAEIKAEFEKGGFILVQEDEILPKCLTYCINYKLSPSDLVANWEIYYLNRQINRLKIEKSYMDGFLSHLQNDQKEKIMKEEPNLHVYSSDDIGMLNSDVKDDVKEGSFDTPNHLNDWSSLEFNETSKSATSEKPSSSKRLELNFCMTPFWAKDE
;
A
#
# COMPACT_ATOMS: atom_id res chain seq x y z
N MET A 1 -3.71 -9.55 -31.68
CA MET A 1 -3.61 -9.47 -30.21
C MET A 1 -3.85 -10.82 -29.56
N ASP A 2 -5.01 -11.46 -29.70
CA ASP A 2 -5.26 -12.78 -29.05
C ASP A 2 -4.24 -13.87 -29.46
N ALA A 3 -3.93 -13.96 -30.75
CA ALA A 3 -2.90 -14.89 -31.26
C ALA A 3 -1.48 -14.59 -30.75
N GLU A 4 -1.19 -13.34 -30.38
CA GLU A 4 0.09 -12.89 -29.85
C GLU A 4 0.20 -13.17 -28.35
N ILE A 5 -0.90 -12.94 -27.62
CA ILE A 5 -1.07 -13.38 -26.22
C ILE A 5 -0.89 -14.91 -26.12
N LYS A 6 -1.51 -15.68 -27.03
CA LYS A 6 -1.33 -17.14 -27.10
C LYS A 6 0.12 -17.52 -27.36
N ALA A 7 0.77 -16.91 -28.34
CA ALA A 7 2.16 -17.20 -28.67
C ALA A 7 3.14 -16.90 -27.52
N GLU A 8 2.93 -15.80 -26.77
CA GLU A 8 3.75 -15.49 -25.60
C GLU A 8 3.49 -16.46 -24.42
N PHE A 9 2.24 -16.91 -24.20
CA PHE A 9 1.96 -17.96 -23.21
C PHE A 9 2.59 -19.31 -23.58
N GLU A 10 2.51 -19.72 -24.86
CA GLU A 10 3.16 -20.95 -25.36
C GLU A 10 4.69 -20.88 -25.22
N LYS A 11 5.29 -19.73 -25.52
CA LYS A 11 6.71 -19.42 -25.34
C LYS A 11 7.15 -19.45 -23.87
N GLY A 12 6.28 -19.02 -22.95
CA GLY A 12 6.45 -19.20 -21.50
C GLY A 12 6.23 -20.65 -21.01
N GLY A 13 5.85 -21.58 -21.89
CA GLY A 13 5.59 -22.98 -21.54
C GLY A 13 4.24 -23.22 -20.87
N PHE A 14 3.31 -22.27 -20.92
CA PHE A 14 1.98 -22.36 -20.33
C PHE A 14 0.96 -22.96 -21.29
N ILE A 15 0.15 -23.89 -20.78
CA ILE A 15 -0.91 -24.55 -21.55
C ILE A 15 -2.27 -23.98 -21.12
N LEU A 16 -2.95 -23.31 -22.03
CA LEU A 16 -4.31 -22.80 -21.83
C LEU A 16 -5.32 -23.96 -21.91
N VAL A 17 -6.11 -24.19 -20.85
CA VAL A 17 -7.08 -25.30 -20.80
C VAL A 17 -8.44 -24.90 -21.41
N GLN A 18 -8.79 -23.62 -21.33
CA GLN A 18 -10.06 -23.04 -21.80
C GLN A 18 -9.77 -21.75 -22.57
N GLU A 19 -9.04 -21.87 -23.68
CA GLU A 19 -8.58 -20.74 -24.51
C GLU A 19 -9.70 -19.72 -24.81
N ASP A 20 -10.86 -20.21 -25.25
CA ASP A 20 -12.02 -19.40 -25.66
C ASP A 20 -12.58 -18.50 -24.53
N GLU A 21 -12.39 -18.89 -23.27
CA GLU A 21 -12.83 -18.11 -22.10
C GLU A 21 -11.70 -17.30 -21.46
N ILE A 22 -10.45 -17.73 -21.63
CA ILE A 22 -9.27 -17.11 -21.04
C ILE A 22 -8.75 -15.97 -21.91
N LEU A 23 -8.60 -16.18 -23.22
CA LEU A 23 -8.14 -15.15 -24.16
C LEU A 23 -8.94 -13.83 -24.08
N PRO A 24 -10.28 -13.81 -24.08
CA PRO A 24 -11.03 -12.54 -23.95
C PRO A 24 -10.85 -11.87 -22.57
N LYS A 25 -10.63 -12.63 -21.49
CA LYS A 25 -10.27 -12.07 -20.18
C LYS A 25 -8.87 -11.44 -20.24
N CYS A 26 -7.89 -12.15 -20.77
CA CYS A 26 -6.52 -11.67 -20.97
C CYS A 26 -6.47 -10.40 -21.83
N LEU A 27 -7.19 -10.36 -22.96
CA LEU A 27 -7.32 -9.18 -23.81
C LEU A 27 -7.92 -7.99 -23.04
N THR A 28 -8.97 -8.23 -22.26
CA THR A 28 -9.60 -7.23 -21.39
C THR A 28 -8.61 -6.68 -20.35
N TYR A 29 -7.75 -7.53 -19.77
CA TYR A 29 -6.69 -7.10 -18.85
C TYR A 29 -5.62 -6.26 -19.55
N CYS A 30 -5.17 -6.65 -20.76
CA CYS A 30 -4.26 -5.84 -21.55
C CYS A 30 -4.81 -4.44 -21.84
N ILE A 31 -6.09 -4.33 -22.20
CA ILE A 31 -6.76 -3.05 -22.46
C ILE A 31 -6.90 -2.21 -21.19
N ASN A 32 -7.46 -2.78 -20.12
CA ASN A 32 -7.75 -2.05 -18.88
C ASN A 32 -6.47 -1.55 -18.17
N TYR A 33 -5.44 -2.39 -18.15
CA TYR A 33 -4.18 -2.12 -17.44
C TYR A 33 -3.07 -1.58 -18.35
N LYS A 34 -3.36 -1.36 -19.64
CA LYS A 34 -2.42 -0.92 -20.69
C LYS A 34 -1.15 -1.80 -20.77
N LEU A 35 -1.31 -3.11 -20.57
CA LEU A 35 -0.23 -4.09 -20.60
C LEU A 35 0.01 -4.60 -22.02
N SER A 36 1.28 -4.75 -22.40
CA SER A 36 1.61 -5.54 -23.61
C SER A 36 1.38 -7.04 -23.37
N PRO A 37 1.25 -7.86 -24.43
CA PRO A 37 1.16 -9.32 -24.28
C PRO A 37 2.31 -9.92 -23.48
N SER A 38 3.55 -9.43 -23.65
CA SER A 38 4.70 -9.85 -22.86
C SER A 38 4.61 -9.43 -21.39
N ASP A 39 4.12 -8.23 -21.10
CA ASP A 39 3.94 -7.79 -19.70
C ASP A 39 2.85 -8.62 -19.02
N LEU A 40 1.80 -9.00 -19.74
CA LEU A 40 0.75 -9.87 -19.20
C LEU A 40 1.32 -11.23 -18.78
N VAL A 41 2.17 -11.85 -19.63
CA VAL A 41 2.81 -13.13 -19.32
C VAL A 41 3.82 -12.99 -18.17
N ALA A 42 4.60 -11.91 -18.11
CA ALA A 42 5.52 -11.66 -16.99
C ALA A 42 4.77 -11.47 -15.65
N ASN A 43 3.65 -10.74 -15.64
CA ASN A 43 2.79 -10.64 -14.45
C ASN A 43 2.14 -11.99 -14.10
N TRP A 44 1.79 -12.79 -15.11
CA TRP A 44 1.27 -14.14 -14.88
C TRP A 44 2.32 -15.07 -14.24
N GLU A 45 3.57 -15.00 -14.68
CA GLU A 45 4.70 -15.73 -14.08
C GLU A 45 4.91 -15.34 -12.61
N ILE A 46 4.87 -14.05 -12.29
CA ILE A 46 4.97 -13.55 -10.90
C ILE A 46 3.81 -14.11 -10.06
N TYR A 47 2.58 -14.05 -10.56
CA TYR A 47 1.40 -14.61 -9.88
C TYR A 47 1.51 -16.13 -9.68
N TYR A 48 1.94 -16.85 -10.71
CA TYR A 48 2.13 -18.30 -10.73
C TYR A 48 3.16 -18.76 -9.69
N LEU A 49 4.31 -18.07 -9.63
CA LEU A 49 5.37 -18.32 -8.64
C LEU A 49 4.90 -18.02 -7.22
N ASN A 50 4.27 -16.85 -7.01
CA ASN A 50 3.79 -16.42 -5.69
C ASN A 50 2.70 -17.36 -5.13
N ARG A 51 1.85 -17.95 -5.98
CA ARG A 51 0.85 -18.94 -5.55
C ARG A 51 1.34 -20.39 -5.55
N GLN A 52 2.57 -20.67 -6.01
CA GLN A 52 3.14 -22.03 -6.11
C GLN A 52 2.18 -23.00 -6.83
N ILE A 53 1.63 -22.59 -7.97
CA ILE A 53 0.66 -23.40 -8.71
C ILE A 53 1.42 -24.56 -9.38
N ASN A 54 1.36 -25.78 -8.83
CA ASN A 54 2.14 -26.94 -9.28
C ASN A 54 1.85 -27.45 -10.73
N ARG A 55 1.10 -26.71 -11.55
CA ARG A 55 0.75 -27.08 -12.93
C ARG A 55 0.92 -25.87 -13.84
N LEU A 56 1.72 -25.99 -14.90
CA LEU A 56 1.84 -25.04 -16.02
C LEU A 56 0.55 -24.94 -16.88
N LYS A 57 -0.62 -25.11 -16.26
CA LYS A 57 -1.93 -25.09 -16.89
C LYS A 57 -2.69 -23.86 -16.43
N ILE A 58 -3.10 -23.04 -17.39
CA ILE A 58 -3.91 -21.86 -17.15
C ILE A 58 -5.37 -22.28 -17.21
N GLU A 59 -6.04 -22.20 -16.08
CA GLU A 59 -7.46 -22.51 -15.89
C GLU A 59 -8.24 -21.23 -15.52
N LYS A 60 -9.52 -21.19 -15.89
CA LYS A 60 -10.44 -20.08 -15.59
C LYS A 60 -10.53 -19.77 -14.09
N SER A 61 -10.39 -20.79 -13.24
CA SER A 61 -10.37 -20.69 -11.76
C SER A 61 -9.31 -19.73 -11.23
N TYR A 62 -8.19 -19.58 -11.94
CA TYR A 62 -7.08 -18.71 -11.54
C TYR A 62 -7.21 -17.27 -12.04
N MET A 63 -8.05 -17.02 -13.06
CA MET A 63 -8.19 -15.70 -13.71
C MET A 63 -8.65 -14.60 -12.75
N ASP A 64 -9.63 -14.90 -11.90
CA ASP A 64 -10.22 -13.90 -11.01
C ASP A 64 -9.24 -13.52 -9.88
N GLY A 65 -8.43 -14.49 -9.42
CA GLY A 65 -7.32 -14.22 -8.49
C GLY A 65 -6.14 -13.50 -9.15
N PHE A 66 -5.87 -13.73 -10.44
CA PHE A 66 -4.89 -12.99 -11.22
C PHE A 66 -5.30 -11.53 -11.44
N LEU A 67 -6.60 -11.28 -11.67
CA LEU A 67 -7.15 -9.92 -11.72
C LEU A 67 -6.92 -9.18 -10.39
N SER A 68 -7.16 -9.81 -9.24
CA SER A 68 -6.85 -9.20 -7.93
C SER A 68 -5.35 -8.92 -7.75
N HIS A 69 -4.47 -9.74 -8.32
CA HIS A 69 -3.03 -9.48 -8.31
C HIS A 69 -2.66 -8.24 -9.14
N LEU A 70 -3.20 -8.10 -10.36
CA LEU A 70 -3.00 -6.91 -11.20
C LEU A 70 -3.53 -5.63 -10.54
N GLN A 71 -4.70 -5.71 -9.89
CA GLN A 71 -5.27 -4.59 -9.13
C GLN A 71 -4.38 -4.19 -7.95
N ASN A 72 -3.82 -5.15 -7.21
CA ASN A 72 -2.92 -4.87 -6.11
C ASN A 72 -1.57 -4.28 -6.59
N ASP A 73 -1.01 -4.77 -7.70
CA ASP A 73 0.21 -4.21 -8.28
C ASP A 73 0.01 -2.75 -8.75
N GLN A 74 -1.13 -2.42 -9.37
CA GLN A 74 -1.46 -1.02 -9.65
C GLN A 74 -1.61 -0.16 -8.39
N LYS A 75 -2.31 -0.67 -7.36
CA LYS A 75 -2.42 0.02 -6.07
C LYS A 75 -1.04 0.27 -5.45
N GLU A 76 -0.17 -0.73 -5.46
CA GLU A 76 1.20 -0.61 -4.95
C GLU A 76 2.03 0.40 -5.75
N LYS A 77 1.88 0.48 -7.08
CA LYS A 77 2.55 1.49 -7.90
C LYS A 77 2.15 2.90 -7.49
N ILE A 78 0.85 3.17 -7.32
CA ILE A 78 0.33 4.46 -6.85
C ILE A 78 0.84 4.77 -5.43
N MET A 79 0.78 3.81 -4.51
CA MET A 79 1.26 4.02 -3.13
C MET A 79 2.78 4.25 -3.04
N LYS A 80 3.57 3.70 -3.96
CA LYS A 80 5.03 3.91 -4.04
C LYS A 80 5.38 5.25 -4.70
N GLU A 81 4.50 5.78 -5.56
CA GLU A 81 4.63 7.10 -6.19
C GLU A 81 4.32 8.23 -5.20
N GLU A 82 3.33 8.04 -4.30
CA GLU A 82 2.93 9.03 -3.28
C GLU A 82 3.18 8.55 -1.83
N PRO A 83 4.45 8.31 -1.41
CA PRO A 83 4.77 7.67 -0.13
C PRO A 83 4.42 8.51 1.11
N ASN A 84 4.10 9.80 0.94
CA ASN A 84 3.77 10.73 2.03
C ASN A 84 2.27 11.06 2.11
N LEU A 85 1.41 10.41 1.32
CA LEU A 85 -0.02 10.65 1.39
C LEU A 85 -0.62 9.92 2.60
N HIS A 86 -1.21 10.68 3.53
CA HIS A 86 -1.93 10.09 4.66
C HIS A 86 -3.20 9.38 4.16
N VAL A 87 -3.19 8.05 4.25
CA VAL A 87 -4.36 7.21 3.93
C VAL A 87 -5.31 7.20 5.12
N TYR A 88 -6.49 7.79 4.93
CA TYR A 88 -7.61 7.64 5.86
C TYR A 88 -8.37 6.35 5.56
N SER A 89 -8.64 5.53 6.59
CA SER A 89 -9.54 4.39 6.53
C SER A 89 -11.00 4.86 6.43
N SER A 90 -11.88 4.00 5.93
CA SER A 90 -13.33 4.21 6.04
C SER A 90 -13.79 4.39 7.50
N ASP A 91 -13.07 3.77 8.45
CA ASP A 91 -13.34 3.89 9.88
C ASP A 91 -13.05 5.31 10.42
N ASP A 92 -12.08 6.02 9.84
CA ASP A 92 -11.71 7.39 10.24
C ASP A 92 -12.80 8.42 9.88
N ILE A 93 -13.74 8.06 9.00
CA ILE A 93 -14.84 8.90 8.53
C ILE A 93 -16.11 8.68 9.39
N GLY A 94 -16.09 7.73 10.33
CA GLY A 94 -17.25 7.34 11.16
C GLY A 94 -17.88 8.46 11.99
N MET A 95 -17.17 9.56 12.24
CA MET A 95 -17.72 10.74 12.95
C MET A 95 -18.69 11.59 12.11
N LEU A 96 -18.68 11.50 10.78
CA LEU A 96 -19.47 12.40 9.92
C LEU A 96 -20.85 11.83 9.54
N ASN A 97 -21.02 10.51 9.65
CA ASN A 97 -22.13 9.78 9.08
C ASN A 97 -23.02 9.07 10.11
N SER A 98 -23.04 9.59 11.35
CA SER A 98 -24.12 9.25 12.29
C SER A 98 -25.43 9.83 11.76
N ASP A 99 -26.23 9.00 11.06
CA ASP A 99 -27.64 9.25 10.76
C ASP A 99 -28.45 9.17 12.06
N VAL A 100 -28.18 10.12 12.96
CA VAL A 100 -28.97 10.31 14.15
C VAL A 100 -30.28 10.92 13.69
N LYS A 101 -31.27 10.05 13.49
CA LYS A 101 -32.67 10.44 13.52
C LYS A 101 -33.05 10.83 14.94
N ASP A 102 -32.46 11.93 15.42
CA ASP A 102 -32.93 12.62 16.59
C ASP A 102 -34.28 13.22 16.24
N ASP A 103 -35.30 12.53 16.75
CA ASP A 103 -36.68 13.00 16.79
C ASP A 103 -36.72 14.42 17.35
N VAL A 104 -37.53 15.29 16.73
CA VAL A 104 -37.47 16.74 16.94
C VAL A 104 -37.91 17.07 18.36
N LYS A 105 -36.94 17.22 19.25
CA LYS A 105 -37.05 18.04 20.46
C LYS A 105 -36.07 19.18 20.37
N GLU A 106 -36.64 20.34 20.07
CA GLU A 106 -36.05 21.66 20.16
C GLU A 106 -35.50 21.90 21.59
N GLY A 107 -34.25 21.49 21.79
CA GLY A 107 -33.45 21.78 22.96
C GLY A 107 -32.34 22.73 22.54
N SER A 108 -32.37 23.95 23.05
CA SER A 108 -31.39 24.99 22.72
C SER A 108 -29.97 24.51 22.99
N PHE A 109 -29.19 24.27 21.94
CA PHE A 109 -27.74 24.11 22.06
C PHE A 109 -27.12 25.48 22.29
N ASP A 110 -27.07 25.90 23.56
CA ASP A 110 -26.29 27.05 23.97
C ASP A 110 -24.82 26.82 23.58
N THR A 111 -24.30 27.68 22.71
CA THR A 111 -22.91 27.66 22.26
C THR A 111 -21.97 27.68 23.48
N PRO A 112 -21.09 26.68 23.68
CA PRO A 112 -20.08 26.72 24.73
C PRO A 112 -19.07 27.84 24.44
N ASN A 113 -19.36 29.04 24.93
CA ASN A 113 -18.54 30.23 24.75
C ASN A 113 -17.33 30.16 25.68
N HIS A 114 -16.41 29.23 25.40
CA HIS A 114 -15.19 29.03 26.17
C HIS A 114 -14.01 29.70 25.47
N LEU A 115 -13.98 31.03 25.58
CA LEU A 115 -12.75 31.80 25.50
C LEU A 115 -11.81 31.35 26.63
N ASN A 116 -10.99 30.33 26.36
CA ASN A 116 -9.79 30.09 27.15
C ASN A 116 -8.57 30.57 26.38
N ASP A 117 -7.76 31.36 27.08
CA ASP A 117 -6.59 32.06 26.61
C ASP A 117 -5.73 31.31 25.58
N TRP A 118 -5.51 31.97 24.45
CA TRP A 118 -4.35 31.73 23.59
C TRP A 118 -3.10 32.25 24.32
N SER A 119 -2.65 31.52 25.35
CA SER A 119 -1.41 31.84 26.04
C SER A 119 -0.20 31.48 25.17
N SER A 120 0.27 32.48 24.42
CA SER A 120 1.67 32.66 24.00
C SER A 120 2.38 31.43 23.40
N LEU A 121 2.21 31.27 22.09
CA LEU A 121 3.14 30.51 21.24
C LEU A 121 4.43 31.35 21.05
N GLU A 122 5.42 31.21 21.94
CA GLU A 122 6.73 31.84 21.75
C GLU A 122 7.53 31.15 20.65
N PHE A 123 7.45 31.69 19.44
CA PHE A 123 8.41 31.43 18.37
C PHE A 123 9.77 32.05 18.72
N ASN A 124 10.72 31.22 19.13
CA ASN A 124 12.11 31.62 19.32
C ASN A 124 13.00 31.17 18.15
N GLU A 125 12.74 31.73 16.96
CA GLU A 125 13.77 31.81 15.91
C GLU A 125 14.42 33.19 15.91
N THR A 126 15.67 33.29 16.30
CA THR A 126 16.55 34.41 15.88
C THR A 126 17.97 33.90 15.75
N SER A 127 18.51 34.03 14.55
CA SER A 127 19.87 33.65 14.20
C SER A 127 20.90 34.71 14.63
N LYS A 128 22.03 34.28 15.21
CA LYS A 128 23.39 34.83 14.95
C LYS A 128 24.50 34.03 15.64
N SER A 129 25.72 34.27 15.16
CA SER A 129 26.91 33.42 15.24
C SER A 129 27.95 33.85 16.30
N ALA A 130 28.71 32.87 16.83
CA ALA A 130 29.95 33.01 17.63
C ALA A 130 29.76 33.77 18.97
N THR A 131 30.34 33.41 20.13
CA THR A 131 31.36 32.42 20.55
C THR A 131 31.12 32.14 22.06
N SER A 132 31.70 31.18 22.79
CA SER A 132 32.78 30.20 22.58
C SER A 132 32.63 29.03 23.61
N GLU A 133 33.67 28.20 23.77
CA GLU A 133 33.95 27.31 24.93
C GLU A 133 32.96 26.15 25.25
N LYS A 134 33.40 24.95 24.88
CA LYS A 134 32.98 23.63 25.42
C LYS A 134 33.96 23.22 26.54
N PRO A 135 33.74 22.13 27.32
CA PRO A 135 32.53 21.33 27.52
C PRO A 135 32.23 21.04 29.01
N SER A 136 31.11 20.35 29.29
CA SER A 136 31.02 19.15 30.18
C SER A 136 29.75 19.12 31.05
N SER A 137 28.87 18.17 30.75
CA SER A 137 28.34 17.22 31.76
C SER A 137 27.52 16.14 31.03
N SER A 138 27.96 14.89 31.11
CA SER A 138 27.30 13.77 30.43
C SER A 138 26.05 13.33 31.17
N LYS A 139 24.92 13.24 30.46
CA LYS A 139 23.83 12.30 30.78
C LYS A 139 23.53 11.46 29.55
N ARG A 140 24.16 10.29 29.51
CA ARG A 140 23.99 9.26 28.48
C ARG A 140 22.60 8.65 28.67
N LEU A 141 21.69 8.85 27.73
CA LEU A 141 20.46 8.05 27.68
C LEU A 141 20.86 6.65 27.20
N GLU A 142 20.69 5.66 28.08
CA GLU A 142 20.94 4.25 27.74
C GLU A 142 19.83 3.76 26.81
N LEU A 143 20.14 3.78 25.52
CA LEU A 143 19.28 3.19 24.50
C LEU A 143 19.52 1.68 24.51
N ASN A 144 18.58 0.93 25.09
CA ASN A 144 18.61 -0.53 25.21
C ASN A 144 18.46 -1.23 23.85
N PHE A 145 19.52 -1.18 23.03
CA PHE A 145 19.67 -2.08 21.88
C PHE A 145 20.23 -3.42 22.35
N CYS A 146 19.34 -4.37 22.67
CA CYS A 146 19.70 -5.77 22.79
C CYS A 146 19.96 -6.35 21.38
N MET A 147 21.14 -6.08 20.81
CA MET A 147 21.65 -6.86 19.70
C MET A 147 22.18 -8.18 20.25
N THR A 148 21.50 -9.27 19.96
CA THR A 148 22.04 -10.63 20.15
C THR A 148 23.03 -10.93 19.02
N PRO A 149 24.33 -11.13 19.30
CA PRO A 149 25.21 -11.70 18.31
C PRO A 149 24.95 -13.21 18.25
N PHE A 150 24.53 -13.69 17.08
CA PHE A 150 24.81 -15.07 16.69
C PHE A 150 26.33 -15.30 16.77
N TRP A 151 26.76 -16.55 17.01
CA TRP A 151 28.16 -16.97 17.22
C TRP A 151 28.73 -16.72 18.63
N ALA A 152 28.18 -17.43 19.62
CA ALA A 152 29.06 -18.09 20.60
C ALA A 152 29.52 -19.43 19.99
N LYS A 153 30.83 -19.69 20.01
CA LYS A 153 31.40 -21.00 19.70
C LYS A 153 32.30 -21.37 20.86
N ASP A 154 32.01 -22.51 21.48
CA ASP A 154 32.76 -23.03 22.62
C ASP A 154 34.14 -23.56 22.19
N GLU A 155 35.18 -23.22 22.95
CA GLU A 155 36.41 -24.00 23.14
C GLU A 155 37.01 -23.68 24.53
#